data_AF-A0A8T1ZX70-F1
#
_entry.id   AF-A0A8T1ZX70-F1
#
_cell.length_a   1.000
_cell.length_b   1.000
_cell.length_c   1.000
_cell.angle_alpha   90.00
_cell.angle_beta   90.00
_cell.angle_gamma   90.00
#
_symmetry.space_group_name_H-M   'P 1'
#
loop_
_entity.id
_entity.type
_entity.pdbx_description
1 polymer ?
#
loop_
_entity_poly.entity_id
_entity_poly.type
_entity_poly.pdbx_seq_one_letter_code
_entity_poly.pdbx_strand_id
1 'polypeptide(L)'
;MARLEDEFKHLLVENRLPFELEHSSFRSVEADHGVEEEAMASFGAASTEDLILGSNNDSRRNSGEIVVDLINPDVISDLKNIATTMIASGYDRECIQVCTMVRKDALDEFLYNHEVEKLSIEDVLRMDWATLNTNIKKWVRVVRNIVQIYLLSEKSLDNQIFGDLNEIGLTCFVDTVKAPMMQLLNFGEAVSLGPRQPEKLLRILEMYELASELLPEIDDLFSDHPGSSIRTEYREVI
;
A
#
# COMPACT_ATOMS: atom_id res chain seq x y z
N MET A 1 -25.81 6.48 -21.76
CA MET A 1 -24.62 5.72 -21.32
C MET A 1 -23.36 6.55 -21.43
N ALA A 2 -22.92 7.01 -22.61
CA ALA A 2 -21.74 7.90 -22.72
C ALA A 2 -21.74 9.09 -21.72
N ARG A 3 -22.84 9.84 -21.59
CA ARG A 3 -22.94 10.93 -20.60
C ARG A 3 -22.76 10.50 -19.14
N LEU A 4 -23.21 9.29 -18.81
CA LEU A 4 -23.15 8.75 -17.46
C LEU A 4 -21.73 8.27 -17.13
N GLU A 5 -21.05 7.68 -18.12
CA GLU A 5 -19.63 7.34 -18.07
C GLU A 5 -18.76 8.60 -17.89
N ASP A 6 -19.04 9.66 -18.66
CA ASP A 6 -18.35 10.94 -18.53
C ASP A 6 -18.53 11.56 -17.13
N GLU A 7 -19.76 11.50 -16.58
CA GLU A 7 -20.07 11.99 -15.24
C GLU A 7 -19.39 11.16 -14.15
N PHE A 8 -19.38 9.83 -14.30
CA PHE A 8 -18.66 8.93 -13.40
C PHE A 8 -17.18 9.26 -13.37
N LYS A 9 -16.56 9.39 -14.56
CA LYS A 9 -15.16 9.78 -14.70
C LYS A 9 -14.89 11.15 -14.07
N HIS A 10 -15.74 12.13 -14.34
CA HIS A 10 -15.59 13.49 -13.82
C HIS A 10 -15.62 13.50 -12.29
N LEU A 11 -16.59 12.83 -11.66
CA LEU A 11 -16.66 12.73 -10.20
C LEU A 11 -15.43 12.05 -9.61
N LEU A 12 -14.97 10.95 -10.22
CA LEU A 12 -13.77 10.24 -9.79
C LEU A 12 -12.49 11.08 -9.90
N VAL A 13 -12.38 11.99 -10.88
CA VAL A 13 -11.18 12.82 -11.09
C VAL A 13 -11.18 14.06 -10.19
N GLU A 14 -12.30 14.79 -10.14
CA GLU A 14 -12.38 16.06 -9.39
C GLU A 14 -12.36 15.87 -7.87
N ASN A 15 -12.73 14.68 -7.38
CA ASN A 15 -12.82 14.39 -5.95
C ASN A 15 -11.69 13.51 -5.42
N ARG A 16 -10.60 13.35 -6.18
CA ARG A 16 -9.42 12.64 -5.68
C ARG A 16 -8.81 13.39 -4.51
N LEU A 17 -8.45 12.66 -3.47
CA LEU A 17 -7.69 13.18 -2.35
C LEU A 17 -6.22 12.78 -2.51
N PRO A 18 -5.26 13.69 -2.26
CA PRO A 18 -3.86 13.35 -2.34
C PRO A 18 -3.51 12.32 -1.26
N PHE A 19 -2.80 11.27 -1.66
CA PHE A 19 -2.26 10.31 -0.71
C PHE A 19 -1.00 10.91 -0.05
N GLU A 20 -1.20 11.75 0.95
CA GLU A 20 -0.11 12.32 1.76
C GLU A 20 0.05 11.51 3.05
N LEU A 21 1.14 10.76 3.15
CA LEU A 21 1.57 10.17 4.41
C LEU A 21 2.56 11.10 5.12
N GLU A 22 2.13 12.34 5.37
CA GLU A 22 2.86 13.27 6.24
C GLU A 22 2.07 13.36 7.55
N HIS A 23 2.65 12.77 8.60
CA HIS A 23 2.21 12.81 10.00
C HIS A 23 1.03 11.92 10.37
N SER A 24 1.32 10.65 10.63
CA SER A 24 0.60 9.87 11.63
C SER A 24 0.78 10.51 13.01
N SER A 25 0.06 11.61 13.24
CA SER A 25 -0.26 12.07 14.59
C SER A 25 -1.06 10.95 15.24
N PHE A 26 -0.38 10.17 16.07
CA PHE A 26 -0.99 9.27 17.05
C PHE A 26 -1.98 10.07 17.89
N ARG A 27 -3.24 10.12 17.47
CA ARG A 27 -4.32 10.60 18.30
C ARG A 27 -4.75 9.44 19.19
N SER A 28 -3.93 9.16 20.21
CA SER A 28 -4.33 8.27 21.29
C SER A 28 -5.53 8.91 21.98
N VAL A 29 -6.68 8.25 21.86
CA VAL A 29 -7.81 8.50 22.74
C VAL A 29 -7.37 8.04 24.13
N GLU A 30 -7.07 9.00 25.01
CA GLU A 30 -6.83 8.75 26.42
C GLU A 30 -8.12 8.17 27.02
N ALA A 31 -8.14 6.86 27.23
CA ALA A 31 -9.08 6.23 28.14
C ALA A 31 -8.45 6.24 29.54
N ASP A 32 -8.97 7.17 30.34
CA ASP A 32 -8.86 7.28 31.79
C ASP A 32 -8.84 5.91 32.49
N HIS A 33 -7.72 5.56 33.13
CA HIS A 33 -7.76 4.55 34.17
C HIS A 33 -6.84 4.87 35.35
N GLY A 34 -7.46 4.74 36.51
CA GLY A 34 -7.04 5.31 37.78
C GLY A 34 -5.78 4.70 38.39
N VAL A 35 -5.21 5.54 39.23
CA VAL A 35 -4.05 5.39 40.11
C VAL A 35 -4.14 4.12 40.97
N GLU A 36 -3.02 3.39 41.09
CA GLU A 36 -2.42 3.07 42.40
C GLU A 36 -0.97 2.57 42.25
N GLU A 37 -0.26 2.73 43.35
CA GLU A 37 1.15 3.08 43.53
C GLU A 37 1.98 1.87 43.97
N GLU A 38 3.27 1.79 43.60
CA GLU A 38 4.38 1.53 44.55
C GLU A 38 5.74 1.49 43.85
N ALA A 39 6.69 2.22 44.43
CA ALA A 39 8.04 2.47 43.94
C ALA A 39 9.08 1.53 44.55
N MET A 40 10.23 1.32 43.87
CA MET A 40 11.55 1.30 44.51
C MET A 40 12.70 1.52 43.50
N ALA A 41 13.73 2.23 43.97
CA ALA A 41 14.74 2.97 43.23
C ALA A 41 16.04 2.20 42.90
N SER A 42 16.90 2.75 42.01
CA SER A 42 18.30 3.15 42.34
C SER A 42 19.28 3.21 41.13
N PHE A 43 19.76 4.44 40.85
CA PHE A 43 21.10 4.93 40.44
C PHE A 43 21.91 4.37 39.23
N GLY A 44 22.33 5.32 38.37
CA GLY A 44 23.53 5.20 37.53
C GLY A 44 23.59 6.22 36.38
N ALA A 45 24.13 7.42 36.62
CA ALA A 45 24.36 8.44 35.59
C ALA A 45 25.67 8.18 34.82
N ALA A 46 25.61 8.09 33.49
CA ALA A 46 26.76 8.39 32.63
C ALA A 46 26.29 8.84 31.23
N SER A 47 26.82 10.01 30.88
CA SER A 47 26.85 10.80 29.65
C SER A 47 26.40 10.18 28.31
N THR A 48 25.68 11.04 27.58
CA THR A 48 25.24 10.99 26.18
C THR A 48 26.37 10.85 25.18
N GLU A 49 26.25 9.89 24.25
CA GLU A 49 26.20 10.13 22.79
C GLU A 49 26.00 8.83 21.98
N ASP A 50 24.90 8.84 21.22
CA ASP A 50 24.65 8.07 19.99
C ASP A 50 24.41 6.55 20.06
N LEU A 51 23.32 6.13 20.71
CA LEU A 51 22.66 4.84 20.45
C LEU A 51 21.15 4.95 20.71
N ILE A 52 20.34 5.14 19.66
CA ILE A 52 18.90 4.81 19.71
C ILE A 52 18.60 3.77 18.62
N LEU A 53 19.01 2.54 18.89
CA LEU A 53 18.26 1.35 18.49
C LEU A 53 17.74 0.71 19.78
N GLY A 54 16.64 1.27 20.28
CA GLY A 54 15.87 0.74 21.40
C GLY A 54 14.67 -0.02 20.88
N SER A 55 14.86 -1.32 20.68
CA SER A 55 13.80 -2.31 20.50
C SER A 55 12.80 -2.23 21.66
N ASN A 56 11.60 -1.69 21.40
CA ASN A 56 10.44 -1.89 22.25
C ASN A 56 9.51 -2.91 21.60
N ASN A 57 9.77 -4.19 21.91
CA ASN A 57 8.77 -5.25 21.83
C ASN A 57 7.81 -5.07 23.01
N ASP A 58 6.77 -4.25 22.86
CA ASP A 58 5.52 -4.45 23.61
C ASP A 58 4.35 -3.61 23.06
N SER A 59 3.68 -4.13 22.02
CA SER A 59 2.25 -3.88 21.73
C SER A 59 1.79 -4.75 20.55
N ARG A 60 1.88 -6.08 20.71
CA ARG A 60 1.47 -7.04 19.67
C ARG A 60 -0.04 -7.31 19.63
N ARG A 61 -0.87 -6.28 19.85
CA ARG A 61 -2.34 -6.34 19.74
C ARG A 61 -2.91 -4.96 19.38
N ASN A 62 -3.63 -4.91 18.25
CA ASN A 62 -4.37 -3.78 17.68
C ASN A 62 -3.58 -2.76 16.82
N SER A 63 -2.90 -3.23 15.77
CA SER A 63 -2.70 -2.37 14.60
C SER A 63 -4.06 -2.28 13.90
N GLY A 64 -4.85 -1.26 14.22
CA GLY A 64 -6.06 -0.99 13.43
C GLY A 64 -5.64 -0.78 11.99
N GLU A 65 -6.33 -1.44 11.05
CA GLU A 65 -6.15 -1.17 9.62
C GLU A 65 -6.29 0.33 9.39
N ILE A 66 -5.21 0.97 8.94
CA ILE A 66 -5.21 2.40 8.65
C ILE A 66 -5.79 2.54 7.24
N VAL A 67 -7.09 2.78 7.17
CA VAL A 67 -7.81 3.10 5.93
C VAL A 67 -7.92 4.61 5.83
N VAL A 68 -7.49 5.18 4.71
CA VAL A 68 -7.63 6.61 4.40
C VAL A 68 -8.61 6.80 3.25
N ASP A 69 -9.27 7.95 3.22
CA ASP A 69 -10.18 8.29 2.13
C ASP A 69 -9.36 8.71 0.89
N LEU A 70 -9.46 7.95 -0.20
CA LEU A 70 -8.82 8.27 -1.49
C LEU A 70 -9.69 9.19 -2.36
N ILE A 71 -10.99 9.26 -2.06
CA ILE A 71 -11.98 10.08 -2.74
C ILE A 71 -12.81 10.79 -1.67
N ASN A 72 -13.24 12.03 -1.95
CA ASN A 72 -14.15 12.76 -1.07
C ASN A 72 -15.39 11.89 -0.70
N PRO A 73 -15.61 11.60 0.59
CA PRO A 73 -16.76 10.80 1.04
C PRO A 73 -18.12 11.34 0.58
N ASP A 74 -18.23 12.66 0.36
CA ASP A 74 -19.48 13.32 -0.04
C ASP A 74 -20.00 12.83 -1.40
N VAL A 75 -19.11 12.38 -2.30
CA VAL A 75 -19.50 11.92 -3.66
C VAL A 75 -19.66 10.41 -3.77
N ILE A 76 -19.36 9.65 -2.70
CA ILE A 76 -19.40 8.18 -2.72
C ILE A 76 -20.80 7.65 -3.04
N SER A 77 -21.85 8.26 -2.49
CA SER A 77 -23.23 7.85 -2.78
C SER A 77 -23.57 8.04 -4.26
N ASP A 78 -23.10 9.12 -4.88
CA ASP A 78 -23.36 9.41 -6.29
C ASP A 78 -22.60 8.45 -7.20
N LEU A 79 -21.31 8.20 -6.87
CA LEU A 79 -20.50 7.19 -7.55
C LEU A 79 -21.13 5.80 -7.50
N LYS A 80 -21.64 5.38 -6.33
CA LYS A 80 -22.34 4.11 -6.16
C LYS A 80 -23.62 4.03 -6.99
N ASN A 81 -24.43 5.10 -6.99
CA ASN A 81 -25.66 5.15 -7.77
C ASN A 81 -25.39 5.07 -9.28
N ILE A 82 -24.36 5.78 -9.75
CA ILE A 82 -23.94 5.76 -11.15
C ILE A 82 -23.41 4.37 -11.53
N ALA A 83 -22.49 3.81 -10.76
CA ALA A 83 -21.92 2.48 -11.01
C ALA A 83 -23.02 1.41 -11.05
N THR A 84 -23.92 1.40 -10.07
CA THR A 84 -25.07 0.48 -10.02
C THR A 84 -25.95 0.61 -11.27
N THR A 85 -26.20 1.84 -11.73
CA THR A 85 -26.99 2.11 -12.93
C THR A 85 -26.28 1.63 -14.20
N MET A 86 -24.97 1.83 -14.31
CA MET A 86 -24.17 1.35 -15.44
C MET A 86 -24.18 -0.17 -15.53
N ILE A 87 -23.96 -0.84 -14.40
CA ILE A 87 -23.93 -2.30 -14.30
C ILE A 87 -25.29 -2.91 -14.60
N ALA A 88 -26.37 -2.36 -14.02
CA ALA A 88 -27.74 -2.81 -14.30
C ALA A 88 -28.15 -2.63 -15.77
N SER A 89 -27.49 -1.72 -16.48
CA SER A 89 -27.70 -1.46 -17.91
C SER A 89 -26.81 -2.31 -18.83
N GLY A 90 -25.94 -3.17 -18.29
CA GLY A 90 -25.01 -4.03 -19.05
C GLY A 90 -23.73 -3.32 -19.52
N TYR A 91 -23.30 -2.27 -18.82
CA TYR A 91 -22.07 -1.51 -19.09
C TYR A 91 -21.05 -1.69 -17.94
N ASP A 92 -20.97 -2.91 -17.42
CA ASP A 92 -20.03 -3.31 -16.37
C ASP A 92 -18.59 -3.11 -16.80
N ARG A 93 -18.25 -3.46 -18.05
CA ARG A 93 -16.89 -3.34 -18.59
C ARG A 93 -16.42 -1.89 -18.66
N GLU A 94 -17.26 -0.99 -19.15
CA GLU A 94 -16.98 0.45 -19.24
C GLU A 94 -16.87 1.07 -17.85
N CYS A 95 -17.74 0.66 -16.91
CA CYS A 95 -17.68 1.10 -15.52
C CYS A 95 -16.35 0.72 -14.86
N ILE A 96 -15.92 -0.55 -15.00
CA ILE A 96 -14.63 -1.03 -14.48
C ILE A 96 -13.49 -0.25 -15.15
N GLN A 97 -13.49 -0.15 -16.47
CA GLN A 97 -12.40 0.49 -17.22
C GLN A 97 -12.17 1.94 -16.79
N VAL A 98 -13.24 2.74 -16.63
CA VAL A 98 -13.12 4.13 -16.19
C VAL A 98 -12.63 4.21 -14.74
N CYS A 99 -13.18 3.37 -13.85
CA CYS A 99 -12.79 3.34 -12.45
C CYS A 99 -11.31 2.96 -12.28
N THR A 100 -10.89 1.86 -12.92
CA THR A 100 -9.51 1.38 -12.94
C THR A 100 -8.55 2.42 -13.51
N MET A 101 -8.88 3.03 -14.67
CA MET A 101 -8.00 4.02 -15.31
C MET A 101 -7.73 5.19 -14.37
N VAL A 102 -8.79 5.77 -13.78
CA VAL A 102 -8.67 6.92 -12.89
C VAL A 102 -7.82 6.59 -11.67
N ARG A 103 -8.10 5.47 -10.99
CA ARG A 103 -7.39 5.13 -9.75
C ARG A 103 -5.96 4.67 -10.02
N LYS A 104 -5.72 4.00 -11.14
CA LYS A 104 -4.37 3.67 -11.58
C LYS A 104 -3.54 4.92 -11.85
N ASP A 105 -4.10 5.96 -12.45
CA ASP A 105 -3.39 7.23 -12.62
C ASP A 105 -2.97 7.83 -11.26
N ALA A 106 -3.83 7.72 -10.24
CA ALA A 106 -3.52 8.18 -8.88
C ALA A 106 -2.41 7.35 -8.21
N LEU A 107 -2.43 6.04 -8.38
CA LEU A 107 -1.38 5.15 -7.87
C LEU A 107 -0.05 5.35 -8.63
N ASP A 108 -0.09 5.56 -9.94
CA ASP A 108 1.09 5.90 -10.75
C ASP A 108 1.68 7.27 -10.32
N GLU A 109 0.83 8.25 -10.01
CA GLU A 109 1.27 9.54 -9.44
C GLU A 109 1.90 9.37 -8.05
N PHE A 110 1.31 8.53 -7.18
CA PHE A 110 1.90 8.20 -5.88
C PHE A 110 3.31 7.60 -6.03
N LEU A 111 3.48 6.63 -6.93
CA LEU A 111 4.79 6.00 -7.20
C LEU A 111 5.79 7.01 -7.76
N TYR A 112 5.33 7.90 -8.66
CA TYR A 112 6.16 8.97 -9.20
C TYR A 112 6.64 9.94 -8.11
N ASN A 113 5.74 10.37 -7.23
CA ASN A 113 6.06 11.27 -6.11
C ASN A 113 7.01 10.63 -5.09
N HIS A 114 7.03 9.30 -5.00
CA HIS A 114 7.98 8.54 -4.18
C HIS A 114 9.28 8.16 -4.93
N GLU A 115 9.48 8.72 -6.13
CA GLU A 115 10.66 8.51 -6.97
C GLU A 115 10.92 7.02 -7.26
N VAL A 116 9.85 6.24 -7.47
CA VAL A 116 9.94 4.83 -7.85
C VAL A 116 10.16 4.72 -9.35
N GLU A 117 11.39 4.35 -9.72
CA GLU A 117 11.76 4.17 -11.11
C GLU A 117 11.23 2.85 -11.68
N LYS A 118 10.85 2.87 -12.96
CA LYS A 118 10.53 1.67 -13.74
C LYS A 118 11.84 1.06 -14.25
N LEU A 119 12.48 0.25 -13.40
CA LEU A 119 13.75 -0.40 -13.70
C LEU A 119 13.52 -1.80 -14.28
N SER A 120 14.25 -2.14 -15.34
CA SER A 120 14.34 -3.53 -15.79
C SER A 120 15.31 -4.32 -14.90
N ILE A 121 15.25 -5.66 -14.99
CA ILE A 121 16.22 -6.53 -14.31
C ILE A 121 17.66 -6.15 -14.71
N GLU A 122 17.91 -5.87 -16.00
CA GLU A 122 19.24 -5.48 -16.47
C GLU A 122 19.71 -4.16 -15.84
N ASP A 123 18.83 -3.16 -15.71
CA ASP A 123 19.16 -1.86 -15.11
C ASP A 123 19.62 -2.04 -13.66
N VAL A 124 18.88 -2.82 -12.87
CA VAL A 124 19.19 -3.10 -11.46
C VAL A 124 20.52 -3.85 -11.34
N LEU A 125 20.76 -4.85 -12.19
CA LEU A 125 21.98 -5.65 -12.16
C LEU A 125 23.25 -4.86 -12.53
N ARG A 126 23.11 -3.82 -13.37
CA ARG A 126 24.21 -2.95 -13.81
C ARG A 126 24.39 -1.70 -12.94
N MET A 127 23.47 -1.45 -12.02
CA MET A 127 23.47 -0.30 -11.13
C MET A 127 24.63 -0.34 -10.12
N ASP A 128 25.24 0.81 -9.87
CA ASP A 128 26.24 0.92 -8.81
C ASP A 128 25.60 0.77 -7.42
N TRP A 129 26.41 0.37 -6.43
CA TRP A 129 25.90 0.08 -5.11
C TRP A 129 25.26 1.29 -4.40
N ALA A 130 25.79 2.50 -4.59
CA ALA A 130 25.27 3.68 -3.89
C ALA A 130 23.85 4.02 -4.36
N THR A 131 23.63 3.95 -5.68
CA THR A 131 22.31 4.14 -6.29
C THR A 131 21.36 2.99 -5.92
N LEU A 132 21.81 1.75 -6.02
CA LEU A 132 21.00 0.57 -5.68
C LEU A 132 20.55 0.59 -4.21
N ASN A 133 21.45 0.92 -3.29
CA ASN A 133 21.16 1.05 -1.86
C ASN A 133 20.10 2.13 -1.58
N THR A 134 20.13 3.22 -2.35
CA THR A 134 19.09 4.28 -2.26
C THR A 134 17.74 3.77 -2.75
N ASN A 135 17.72 3.07 -3.88
CA ASN A 135 16.51 2.48 -4.44
C ASN A 135 15.92 1.37 -3.54
N ILE A 136 16.74 0.56 -2.89
CA ILE A 136 16.27 -0.43 -1.91
C ILE A 136 15.57 0.25 -0.73
N LYS A 137 16.14 1.33 -0.17
CA LYS A 137 15.50 2.08 0.92
C LYS A 137 14.15 2.66 0.50
N LYS A 138 14.08 3.23 -0.70
CA LYS A 138 12.83 3.74 -1.28
C LYS A 138 11.81 2.62 -1.41
N TRP A 139 12.22 1.48 -1.97
CA TRP A 139 11.38 0.29 -2.11
C TRP A 139 10.81 -0.17 -0.77
N VAL A 140 11.64 -0.28 0.28
CA VAL A 140 11.20 -0.67 1.63
C VAL A 140 10.12 0.28 2.16
N ARG A 141 10.31 1.60 2.03
CA ARG A 141 9.31 2.60 2.44
C ARG A 141 8.02 2.49 1.64
N VAL A 142 8.13 2.39 0.31
CA VAL A 142 6.98 2.40 -0.60
C VAL A 142 6.14 1.14 -0.46
N VAL A 143 6.77 -0.04 -0.44
CA VAL A 143 6.07 -1.32 -0.31
C VAL A 143 5.31 -1.39 1.01
N ARG A 144 5.92 -0.93 2.11
CA ARG A 144 5.24 -0.81 3.41
C ARG A 144 3.96 0.02 3.30
N ASN A 145 4.07 1.25 2.77
CA ASN A 145 2.94 2.16 2.67
C ASN A 145 1.84 1.66 1.72
N ILE A 146 2.24 1.05 0.59
CA ILE A 146 1.28 0.49 -0.36
C ILE A 146 0.49 -0.63 0.29
N VAL A 147 1.16 -1.63 0.89
CA VAL A 147 0.48 -2.81 1.42
C VAL A 147 -0.34 -2.48 2.67
N GLN A 148 0.22 -1.70 3.60
CA GLN A 148 -0.42 -1.46 4.91
C GLN A 148 -1.46 -0.33 4.90
N ILE A 149 -1.53 0.48 3.85
CA ILE A 149 -2.42 1.66 3.82
C ILE A 149 -3.12 1.79 2.47
N TYR A 150 -2.36 1.93 1.38
CA TYR A 150 -2.96 2.25 0.07
C TYR A 150 -3.89 1.14 -0.42
N LEU A 151 -3.44 -0.12 -0.41
CA LEU A 151 -4.24 -1.26 -0.90
C LEU A 151 -5.49 -1.49 -0.04
N LEU A 152 -5.39 -1.31 1.28
CA LEU A 152 -6.54 -1.37 2.18
C LEU A 152 -7.55 -0.25 1.86
N SER A 153 -7.05 0.95 1.55
CA SER A 153 -7.86 2.10 1.19
C SER A 153 -8.55 1.93 -0.17
N GLU A 154 -7.86 1.36 -1.16
CA GLU A 154 -8.46 0.98 -2.45
C GLU A 154 -9.53 -0.10 -2.30
N LYS A 155 -9.25 -1.16 -1.52
CA LYS A 155 -10.24 -2.22 -1.23
C LYS A 155 -11.47 -1.66 -0.52
N SER A 156 -11.28 -0.74 0.43
CA SER A 156 -12.36 -0.01 1.09
C SER A 156 -13.18 0.82 0.09
N LEU A 157 -12.52 1.57 -0.80
CA LEU A 157 -13.18 2.38 -1.82
C LEU A 157 -13.98 1.52 -2.81
N ASP A 158 -13.46 0.36 -3.23
CA ASP A 158 -14.20 -0.58 -4.06
C ASP A 158 -15.45 -1.12 -3.36
N ASN A 159 -15.34 -1.47 -2.07
CA ASN A 159 -16.50 -1.89 -1.28
C ASN A 159 -17.53 -0.75 -1.16
N GLN A 160 -17.09 0.50 -1.04
CA GLN A 160 -17.99 1.65 -0.95
C GLN A 160 -18.74 1.92 -2.27
N ILE A 161 -18.06 1.83 -3.41
CA ILE A 161 -18.65 2.10 -4.74
C ILE A 161 -19.48 0.92 -5.24
N PHE A 162 -18.97 -0.31 -5.13
CA PHE A 162 -19.61 -1.49 -5.73
C PHE A 162 -20.49 -2.27 -4.74
N GLY A 163 -20.30 -2.10 -3.42
CA GLY A 163 -21.13 -2.71 -2.39
C GLY A 163 -21.23 -4.23 -2.55
N ASP A 164 -22.45 -4.73 -2.76
CA ASP A 164 -22.75 -6.15 -2.90
C ASP A 164 -22.26 -6.77 -4.23
N LEU A 165 -21.79 -5.95 -5.18
CA LEU A 165 -21.28 -6.38 -6.49
C LEU A 165 -19.82 -6.85 -6.37
N ASN A 166 -19.58 -7.82 -5.49
CA ASN A 166 -18.25 -8.22 -5.04
C ASN A 166 -17.31 -8.64 -6.19
N GLU A 167 -17.81 -9.33 -7.21
CA GLU A 167 -16.98 -9.75 -8.36
C GLU A 167 -16.49 -8.56 -9.21
N ILE A 168 -17.33 -7.54 -9.38
CA ILE A 168 -17.01 -6.33 -10.16
C ILE A 168 -16.02 -5.47 -9.39
N GLY A 169 -16.29 -5.24 -8.10
CA GLY A 169 -15.40 -4.49 -7.21
C GLY A 169 -14.02 -5.16 -7.11
N LEU A 170 -13.99 -6.47 -6.92
CA LEU A 170 -12.75 -7.24 -6.88
C LEU A 170 -11.96 -7.18 -8.21
N THR A 171 -12.65 -7.24 -9.35
CA THR A 171 -12.00 -7.09 -10.66
C THR A 171 -11.39 -5.69 -10.82
N CYS A 172 -12.15 -4.65 -10.46
CA CYS A 172 -11.68 -3.26 -10.47
C CYS A 172 -10.46 -3.06 -9.56
N PHE A 173 -10.50 -3.59 -8.33
CA PHE A 173 -9.38 -3.57 -7.38
C PHE A 173 -8.11 -4.17 -7.99
N VAL A 174 -8.21 -5.42 -8.45
CA VAL A 174 -7.06 -6.16 -8.99
C VAL A 174 -6.49 -5.46 -10.22
N ASP A 175 -7.33 -5.00 -11.15
CA ASP A 175 -6.88 -4.32 -12.36
C ASP A 175 -6.19 -2.98 -12.05
N THR A 176 -6.58 -2.32 -10.95
CA THR A 176 -5.96 -1.06 -10.48
C THR A 176 -4.56 -1.31 -9.93
N VAL A 177 -4.41 -2.32 -9.07
CA VAL A 177 -3.19 -2.47 -8.25
C VAL A 177 -2.16 -3.43 -8.85
N LYS A 178 -2.57 -4.31 -9.77
CA LYS A 178 -1.71 -5.38 -10.29
C LYS A 178 -0.43 -4.87 -10.95
N ALA A 179 -0.53 -3.95 -11.90
CA ALA A 179 0.66 -3.50 -12.62
C ALA A 179 1.67 -2.75 -11.71
N PRO A 180 1.24 -1.83 -10.84
CA PRO A 180 2.11 -1.23 -9.82
C PRO A 180 2.75 -2.25 -8.86
N MET A 181 1.98 -3.24 -8.39
CA MET A 181 2.51 -4.29 -7.52
C MET A 181 3.56 -5.15 -8.23
N MET A 182 3.29 -5.56 -9.47
CA MET A 182 4.27 -6.31 -10.27
C MET A 182 5.55 -5.51 -10.51
N GLN A 183 5.47 -4.19 -10.73
CA GLN A 183 6.66 -3.34 -10.85
C GLN A 183 7.52 -3.40 -9.58
N LEU A 184 6.91 -3.33 -8.40
CA LEU A 184 7.62 -3.40 -7.12
C LEU A 184 8.21 -4.79 -6.90
N LEU A 185 7.48 -5.85 -7.22
CA LEU A 185 7.95 -7.23 -7.09
C LEU A 185 9.13 -7.53 -8.03
N ASN A 186 9.06 -7.07 -9.29
CA ASN A 186 10.14 -7.23 -10.26
C ASN A 186 11.44 -6.53 -9.80
N PHE A 187 11.34 -5.41 -9.08
CA PHE A 187 12.52 -4.79 -8.48
C PHE A 187 13.13 -5.67 -7.38
N GLY A 188 12.29 -6.24 -6.51
CA GLY A 188 12.72 -7.20 -5.47
C GLY A 188 13.41 -8.43 -6.07
N GLU A 189 12.81 -9.01 -7.11
CA GLU A 189 13.41 -10.12 -7.86
C GLU A 189 14.75 -9.73 -8.47
N ALA A 190 14.84 -8.57 -9.13
CA ALA A 190 16.08 -8.13 -9.75
C ALA A 190 17.22 -7.95 -8.72
N VAL A 191 16.89 -7.47 -7.50
CA VAL A 191 17.84 -7.38 -6.39
C VAL A 191 18.29 -8.76 -5.92
N SER A 192 17.37 -9.73 -5.82
CA SER A 192 17.66 -11.10 -5.36
C SER A 192 18.55 -11.88 -6.34
N LEU A 193 18.46 -11.56 -7.64
CA LEU A 193 19.33 -12.09 -8.70
C LEU A 193 20.73 -11.45 -8.73
N GLY A 194 20.93 -10.34 -8.02
CA GLY A 194 22.19 -9.59 -8.01
C GLY A 194 23.39 -10.34 -7.41
N PRO A 195 24.62 -9.85 -7.64
CA PRO A 195 25.82 -10.47 -7.09
C PRO A 195 25.82 -10.40 -5.55
N ARG A 196 26.05 -11.54 -4.91
CA ARG A 196 26.10 -11.69 -3.45
C ARG A 196 27.40 -11.10 -2.90
N GLN A 197 27.30 -9.89 -2.35
CA GLN A 197 28.43 -9.18 -1.73
C GLN A 197 28.09 -8.87 -0.26
N PRO A 198 29.06 -8.97 0.69
CA PRO A 198 28.81 -8.77 2.12
C PRO A 198 28.16 -7.42 2.45
N GLU A 199 28.57 -6.35 1.76
CA GLU A 199 28.02 -5.00 1.92
C GLU A 199 26.53 -4.88 1.56
N LYS A 200 26.00 -5.79 0.73
CA LYS A 200 24.59 -5.81 0.33
C LYS A 200 23.70 -6.59 1.28
N LEU A 201 24.28 -7.46 2.11
CA LEU A 201 23.56 -8.42 2.93
C LEU A 201 22.52 -7.74 3.83
N LEU A 202 22.90 -6.65 4.50
CA LEU A 202 22.01 -5.93 5.41
C LEU A 202 20.77 -5.38 4.70
N ARG A 203 20.90 -4.91 3.45
CA ARG A 203 19.77 -4.39 2.67
C ARG A 203 18.87 -5.47 2.13
N ILE A 204 19.45 -6.59 1.71
CA ILE A 204 18.67 -7.76 1.26
C ILE A 204 17.86 -8.33 2.43
N LEU A 205 18.46 -8.41 3.62
CA LEU A 205 17.76 -8.83 4.84
C LEU A 205 16.62 -7.89 5.19
N GLU A 206 16.83 -6.57 5.11
CA GLU A 206 15.78 -5.57 5.34
C GLU A 206 14.59 -5.75 4.37
N MET A 207 14.86 -6.03 3.09
CA MET A 207 13.80 -6.33 2.11
C MET A 207 13.05 -7.61 2.46
N TYR A 208 13.77 -8.68 2.81
CA TYR A 208 13.17 -9.97 3.17
C TYR A 208 12.32 -9.87 4.45
N GLU A 209 12.82 -9.15 5.46
CA GLU A 209 12.10 -8.91 6.72
C GLU A 209 10.80 -8.18 6.47
N LEU A 210 10.83 -7.07 5.71
CA LEU A 210 9.62 -6.35 5.33
C LEU A 210 8.67 -7.26 4.54
N ALA A 211 9.18 -7.97 3.55
CA ALA A 211 8.34 -8.76 2.68
C ALA A 211 7.64 -9.89 3.45
N SER A 212 8.35 -10.53 4.38
CA SER A 212 7.83 -11.53 5.31
C SER A 212 6.81 -10.94 6.29
N GLU A 213 7.04 -9.72 6.79
CA GLU A 213 6.13 -9.00 7.69
C GLU A 213 4.77 -8.78 7.03
N LEU A 214 4.76 -8.40 5.75
CA LEU A 214 3.57 -8.02 4.97
C LEU A 214 2.83 -9.19 4.32
N LEU A 215 3.38 -10.41 4.41
CA LEU A 215 2.81 -11.59 3.76
C LEU A 215 1.37 -11.90 4.21
N PRO A 216 1.00 -11.79 5.51
CA PRO A 216 -0.38 -12.00 5.94
C PRO A 216 -1.37 -11.00 5.31
N GLU A 217 -1.00 -9.73 5.20
CA GLU A 217 -1.83 -8.70 4.57
C GLU A 217 -2.01 -8.97 3.07
N ILE A 218 -0.96 -9.38 2.38
CA ILE A 218 -1.04 -9.79 0.97
C ILE A 218 -1.97 -11.01 0.80
N ASP A 219 -1.89 -11.98 1.72
CA ASP A 219 -2.75 -13.15 1.69
C ASP A 219 -4.24 -12.80 1.87
N ASP A 220 -4.54 -11.84 2.75
CA ASP A 220 -5.91 -11.35 2.95
C ASP A 220 -6.42 -10.55 1.74
N LEU A 221 -5.62 -9.59 1.27
CA LEU A 221 -5.93 -8.70 0.15
C LEU A 221 -6.20 -9.47 -1.15
N PHE A 222 -5.45 -10.55 -1.39
CA PHE A 222 -5.45 -11.29 -2.65
C PHE A 222 -5.83 -12.77 -2.45
N SER A 223 -6.71 -13.04 -1.49
CA SER A 223 -7.24 -14.38 -1.18
C SER A 223 -8.01 -14.99 -2.37
N ASP A 224 -8.73 -14.14 -3.12
CA ASP A 224 -9.63 -14.51 -4.20
C ASP A 224 -8.97 -14.69 -5.59
N HIS A 225 -9.67 -15.37 -6.49
CA HIS A 225 -9.15 -15.84 -7.80
C HIS A 225 -8.49 -14.75 -8.69
N PRO A 226 -9.03 -13.53 -8.88
CA PRO A 226 -8.37 -12.53 -9.73
C PRO A 226 -7.08 -11.98 -9.10
N GLY A 227 -6.99 -11.92 -7.77
CA GLY A 227 -5.81 -11.44 -7.04
C GLY A 227 -4.70 -12.48 -6.90
N SER A 228 -5.03 -13.77 -7.04
CA SER A 228 -4.13 -14.90 -6.76
C SER A 228 -2.75 -14.81 -7.44
N SER A 229 -2.66 -14.24 -8.65
CA SER A 229 -1.38 -14.04 -9.34
C SER A 229 -0.41 -13.14 -8.55
N ILE A 230 -0.89 -12.03 -7.98
CA ILE A 230 -0.05 -11.12 -7.18
C ILE A 230 0.46 -11.85 -5.93
N ARG A 231 -0.40 -12.63 -5.27
CA ARG A 231 -0.05 -13.43 -4.10
C ARG A 231 1.01 -14.49 -4.42
N THR A 232 0.90 -15.17 -5.56
CA THR A 232 1.88 -16.18 -5.98
C THR A 232 3.24 -15.53 -6.23
N GLU A 233 3.28 -14.47 -7.03
CA GLU A 233 4.51 -13.72 -7.34
C GLU A 233 5.16 -13.15 -6.07
N TYR A 234 4.36 -12.61 -5.15
CA TYR A 234 4.83 -12.09 -3.87
C TYR A 234 5.56 -13.16 -3.04
N ARG A 235 5.07 -14.41 -3.08
CA ARG A 235 5.72 -15.55 -2.39
C ARG A 235 6.97 -16.07 -3.10
N GLU A 236 7.10 -15.84 -4.40
CA GLU A 236 8.30 -16.24 -5.17
C GLU A 236 9.45 -15.25 -4.98
N VAL A 237 9.14 -13.98 -4.72
CA VAL A 237 10.14 -12.93 -4.45
C VAL A 237 10.72 -13.01 -3.03
N ILE A 238 10.00 -13.62 -2.08
CA ILE A 238 10.42 -13.86 -0.68
C ILE A 238 11.22 -15.15 -0.55
#